data_AF-A0A9D9QXC0-F1
#
_entry.id   AF-A0A9D9QXC0-F1
#
_cell.length_a   1.000
_cell.length_b   1.000
_cell.length_c   1.000
_cell.angle_alpha   90.00
_cell.angle_beta   90.00
_cell.angle_gamma   90.00
#
_symmetry.space_group_name_H-M   'P 1'
#
loop_
_entity.id
_entity.type
_entity.pdbx_description
1 polymer ?
#
loop_
_entity_poly.entity_id
_entity_poly.type
_entity_poly.pdbx_seq_one_letter_code
_entity_poly.pdbx_strand_id
1 'polypeptide(L)'
;MPIAARLKIYPVLLGSSCGSLDQSVTVDLIGMEMCAKIGNVGTVTEERDISAARSQVKVQTPSGAHSDTFITNDVLALKLRGNIRSGIGRPDESRTISVFLCKLREKGCEASLETGRDEFGEDGILQFQNQRLALQVVTVPSSPGLWQNANRDLINKTESKATSIKWIYDAIQTKHAKTSPNERAKTILLLDIGLMGVLAEKEVVDNYLKLHGDPHAVFKFSSIWLVGPTSSTTTQLGTGSLQFSSIT
;
A
#
# COMPACT_ATOMS: atom_id res chain seq x y z
N MET A 1 35.87 12.71 6.44
CA MET A 1 34.55 12.15 6.80
C MET A 1 33.58 12.46 5.66
N PRO A 2 33.16 11.47 4.85
CA PRO A 2 32.18 11.73 3.80
C PRO A 2 30.78 11.76 4.40
N ILE A 3 30.05 12.82 4.08
CA ILE A 3 28.63 13.02 4.37
C ILE A 3 27.83 12.26 3.30
N ALA A 4 26.92 11.38 3.72
CA ALA A 4 26.02 10.67 2.83
C ALA A 4 24.85 11.59 2.42
N ALA A 5 24.69 11.85 1.12
CA ALA A 5 23.48 12.47 0.58
C ALA A 5 22.59 11.38 -0.03
N ARG A 6 21.33 11.31 0.42
CA ARG A 6 20.26 10.47 -0.13
C ARG A 6 19.60 11.18 -1.31
N LEU A 7 19.61 10.56 -2.48
CA LEU A 7 18.80 11.00 -3.61
C LEU A 7 17.42 10.33 -3.55
N LYS A 8 16.36 11.13 -3.40
CA LYS A 8 14.95 10.74 -3.58
C LYS A 8 14.51 11.28 -4.94
N ILE A 9 14.14 10.41 -5.89
CA ILE A 9 13.46 10.83 -7.12
C ILE A 9 12.09 10.16 -7.15
N TYR A 10 11.07 11.03 -7.20
CA TYR A 10 9.69 10.73 -7.52
C TYR A 10 9.39 11.46 -8.84
N PRO A 11 9.10 10.78 -9.95
CA PRO A 11 8.60 11.48 -11.12
C PRO A 11 7.12 11.83 -10.87
N VAL A 12 6.86 13.09 -10.54
CA VAL A 12 5.57 13.76 -10.70
C VAL A 12 5.74 14.80 -11.79
N LEU A 13 4.97 14.70 -12.87
CA LEU A 13 4.73 15.82 -13.77
C LEU A 13 3.25 15.88 -14.11
N LEU A 14 2.64 17.00 -13.71
CA LEU A 14 1.34 17.50 -14.15
C LEU A 14 1.47 18.18 -15.51
N GLY A 15 0.39 18.16 -16.29
CA GLY A 15 0.13 19.19 -17.29
C GLY A 15 0.27 18.75 -18.75
N SER A 16 -0.87 18.66 -19.41
CA SER A 16 -1.08 18.33 -20.81
C SER A 16 -0.26 19.18 -21.80
N SER A 17 0.46 18.53 -22.71
CA SER A 17 0.48 18.91 -24.13
C SER A 17 0.93 17.71 -24.96
N CYS A 18 0.38 17.62 -26.18
CA CYS A 18 0.59 16.51 -27.10
C CYS A 18 2.05 16.49 -27.59
N GLY A 19 2.84 15.54 -27.13
CA GLY A 19 4.21 15.29 -27.60
C GLY A 19 4.94 14.35 -26.65
N SER A 20 5.36 13.17 -27.13
CA SER A 20 6.14 12.23 -26.33
C SER A 20 7.51 12.85 -26.02
N LEU A 21 7.72 13.27 -24.78
CA LEU A 21 9.04 13.60 -24.26
C LEU A 21 9.60 12.36 -23.58
N ASP A 22 10.52 11.69 -24.27
CA ASP A 22 11.43 10.72 -23.63
C ASP A 22 12.26 11.50 -22.60
N GLN A 23 11.99 11.26 -21.31
CA GLN A 23 12.81 11.75 -20.23
C GLN A 23 13.81 10.65 -19.86
N SER A 24 15.09 10.89 -20.16
CA SER A 24 16.18 10.11 -19.60
C SER A 24 16.63 10.74 -18.28
N VAL A 25 16.78 9.91 -17.24
CA VAL A 25 17.42 10.31 -15.98
C VAL A 25 18.84 9.75 -16.02
N THR A 26 19.82 10.64 -16.13
CA THR A 26 21.24 10.28 -16.01
C THR A 26 21.66 10.46 -14.55
N VAL A 27 22.21 9.40 -13.94
CA VAL A 27 22.80 9.45 -12.60
C VAL A 27 24.28 9.13 -12.72
N ASP A 28 25.13 10.14 -12.50
CA ASP A 28 26.58 9.94 -12.44
C ASP A 28 26.98 9.50 -11.02
N LEU A 29 27.54 8.29 -10.91
CA LEU A 29 28.08 7.74 -9.67
C LEU A 29 29.57 7.46 -9.85
N ILE A 30 30.41 8.17 -9.11
CA ILE A 30 31.86 7.98 -9.12
C ILE A 30 32.22 6.91 -8.07
N GLY A 31 32.77 5.77 -8.52
CA GLY A 31 33.45 4.81 -7.64
C GLY A 31 32.62 3.63 -7.11
N MET A 32 31.48 3.29 -7.72
CA MET A 32 30.72 2.08 -7.40
C MET A 32 30.56 1.18 -8.64
N GLU A 33 30.92 -0.10 -8.54
CA GLU A 33 30.49 -1.11 -9.53
C GLU A 33 28.97 -1.24 -9.47
N MET A 34 28.29 -0.84 -10.54
CA MET A 34 26.85 -1.03 -10.70
C MET A 34 26.55 -2.30 -11.49
N CYS A 35 25.86 -3.25 -10.87
CA CYS A 35 25.02 -4.20 -11.60
C CYS A 35 23.71 -3.51 -11.99
N ALA A 36 23.71 -2.73 -13.08
CA ALA A 36 22.49 -2.19 -13.64
C ALA A 36 21.68 -3.32 -14.30
N LYS A 37 20.66 -3.84 -13.61
CA LYS A 37 19.64 -4.66 -14.26
C LYS A 37 18.64 -3.72 -14.92
N ILE A 38 18.63 -3.69 -16.25
CA ILE A 38 17.56 -3.05 -17.03
C ILE A 38 16.27 -3.81 -16.71
N GLY A 39 15.38 -3.16 -15.96
CA GLY A 39 14.08 -3.71 -15.57
C GLY A 39 12.98 -2.71 -15.89
N ASN A 40 11.77 -3.22 -16.13
CA ASN A 40 10.61 -2.37 -16.32
C ASN A 40 10.37 -1.53 -15.06
N VAL A 41 10.17 -0.23 -15.22
CA VAL A 41 9.83 0.69 -14.12
C VAL A 41 8.31 0.87 -14.09
N GLY A 42 7.72 0.83 -12.90
CA GLY A 42 6.31 1.16 -12.71
C GLY A 42 6.08 2.66 -12.56
N THR A 43 4.87 3.13 -12.85
CA THR A 43 4.48 4.54 -12.67
C THR A 43 3.27 4.64 -11.75
N VAL A 44 3.21 5.72 -10.99
CA VAL A 44 2.07 6.09 -10.16
C VAL A 44 1.77 7.54 -10.42
N THR A 45 0.51 7.86 -10.72
CA THR A 45 0.03 9.23 -10.87
C THR A 45 -1.09 9.47 -9.89
N GLU A 46 -0.94 10.50 -9.07
CA GLU A 46 -1.92 10.92 -8.08
C GLU A 46 -2.45 12.30 -8.53
N GLU A 47 -3.74 12.37 -8.83
CA GLU A 47 -4.45 13.60 -9.20
C GLU A 47 -5.52 13.86 -8.15
N ARG A 48 -5.48 15.03 -7.51
CA ARG A 48 -6.51 15.47 -6.56
C ARG A 48 -7.08 16.80 -7.04
N ASP A 49 -8.40 16.90 -7.05
CA ASP A 49 -9.06 18.18 -7.28
C ASP A 49 -8.80 19.12 -6.09
N ILE A 50 -8.73 20.42 -6.37
CA ILE A 50 -8.51 21.49 -5.37
C ILE A 50 -9.63 21.46 -4.33
N SER A 51 -10.85 21.10 -4.74
CA SER A 51 -12.01 20.93 -3.87
C SER A 51 -11.94 19.69 -2.97
N ALA A 52 -10.96 18.80 -3.19
CA ALA A 52 -10.88 17.45 -2.66
C ALA A 52 -12.11 16.56 -2.95
N ALA A 53 -13.06 17.01 -3.77
CA ALA A 53 -14.26 16.23 -4.13
C ALA A 53 -13.94 15.04 -5.03
N ARG A 54 -12.75 15.03 -5.64
CA ARG A 54 -12.25 13.94 -6.48
C ARG A 54 -10.79 13.65 -6.19
N SER A 55 -10.49 12.38 -5.96
CA SER A 55 -9.13 11.84 -5.95
C SER A 55 -9.03 10.73 -7.00
N GLN A 56 -7.95 10.72 -7.77
CA GLN A 56 -7.65 9.73 -8.78
C GLN A 56 -6.23 9.23 -8.61
N VAL A 57 -6.07 7.90 -8.61
CA VAL A 57 -4.79 7.23 -8.56
C VAL A 57 -4.71 6.26 -9.73
N LYS A 58 -3.72 6.48 -10.59
CA LYS A 58 -3.36 5.61 -11.71
C LYS A 58 -2.08 4.88 -11.35
N VAL A 59 -2.04 3.57 -11.60
CA VAL A 59 -0.87 2.74 -11.32
C VAL A 59 -0.55 1.91 -12.55
N GLN A 60 0.72 1.83 -12.89
CA GLN A 60 1.28 0.84 -13.80
C GLN A 60 2.41 0.14 -13.08
N THR A 61 2.31 -1.16 -12.87
CA THR A 61 3.35 -1.93 -12.20
C THR A 61 4.47 -2.30 -13.18
N PRO A 62 5.70 -2.56 -12.69
CA PRO A 62 6.78 -3.17 -13.49
C PRO A 62 6.36 -4.44 -14.23
N SER A 63 5.42 -5.19 -13.64
CA SER A 63 4.92 -6.45 -14.18
C SER A 63 3.80 -6.29 -15.22
N GLY A 64 3.39 -5.06 -15.52
CA GLY A 64 2.40 -4.75 -16.54
C GLY A 64 0.94 -4.84 -16.06
N ALA A 65 0.69 -4.81 -14.75
CA ALA A 65 -0.64 -4.54 -14.23
C ALA A 65 -0.92 -3.03 -14.28
N HIS A 66 -2.15 -2.66 -14.61
CA HIS A 66 -2.59 -1.28 -14.68
C HIS A 66 -3.86 -1.09 -13.88
N SER A 67 -3.93 0.02 -13.15
CA SER A 67 -5.14 0.53 -12.56
C SER A 67 -5.36 2.00 -12.86
N ASP A 68 -6.62 2.37 -13.01
CA ASP A 68 -7.09 3.74 -13.00
C ASP A 68 -8.30 3.78 -12.07
N THR A 69 -8.09 4.33 -10.88
CA THR A 69 -9.08 4.38 -9.82
C THR A 69 -9.38 5.82 -9.47
N PHE A 70 -10.66 6.16 -9.32
CA PHE A 70 -11.04 7.45 -8.79
C PHE A 70 -12.20 7.30 -7.82
N ILE A 71 -12.24 8.21 -6.83
CA ILE A 71 -13.29 8.29 -5.84
C ILE A 71 -13.86 9.70 -5.83
N THR A 72 -15.19 9.78 -5.80
CA THR A 72 -15.96 11.04 -5.74
C THR A 72 -17.19 10.82 -4.88
N ASN A 73 -17.48 11.72 -3.92
CA ASN A 73 -18.69 11.75 -3.07
C ASN A 73 -19.23 10.40 -2.58
N ASP A 74 -19.90 9.59 -3.41
CA ASP A 74 -20.46 8.29 -3.00
C ASP A 74 -19.99 7.11 -3.85
N VAL A 75 -19.11 7.35 -4.82
CA VAL A 75 -18.78 6.40 -5.87
C VAL A 75 -17.27 6.17 -5.94
N LEU A 76 -16.91 4.89 -6.01
CA LEU A 76 -15.60 4.41 -6.42
C LEU A 76 -15.71 3.85 -7.83
N ALA A 77 -14.96 4.40 -8.76
CA ALA A 77 -14.79 3.81 -10.08
C ALA A 77 -13.40 3.20 -10.20
N LEU A 78 -13.34 2.01 -10.79
CA LEU A 78 -12.10 1.26 -10.98
C LEU A 78 -12.02 0.69 -12.38
N LYS A 79 -10.88 0.92 -13.02
CA LYS A 79 -10.46 0.21 -14.22
C LYS A 79 -9.21 -0.59 -13.88
N LEU A 80 -9.23 -1.90 -14.13
CA LEU A 80 -8.13 -2.81 -13.82
C LEU A 80 -7.84 -3.69 -15.03
N ARG A 81 -6.57 -3.89 -15.36
CA ARG A 81 -6.15 -4.85 -16.39
C ARG A 81 -4.73 -5.34 -16.15
N GLY A 82 -4.36 -6.40 -16.86
CA GLY A 82 -2.97 -6.86 -16.96
C GLY A 82 -2.61 -7.93 -15.94
N ASN A 83 -1.33 -8.27 -15.87
CA ASN A 83 -0.84 -9.40 -15.07
C ASN A 83 -0.77 -9.07 -13.58
N ILE A 84 -1.92 -8.86 -12.95
CA ILE A 84 -2.07 -8.66 -11.51
C ILE A 84 -1.59 -9.90 -10.74
N ARG A 85 -1.66 -11.10 -11.35
CA ARG A 85 -1.25 -12.37 -10.74
C ARG A 85 0.25 -12.58 -10.63
N SER A 86 1.06 -11.88 -11.42
CA SER A 86 2.52 -11.85 -11.17
C SER A 86 2.88 -11.23 -9.81
N GLY A 87 1.89 -10.65 -9.14
CA GLY A 87 1.96 -10.08 -7.80
C GLY A 87 1.08 -10.74 -6.72
N ILE A 88 0.19 -11.68 -7.06
CA ILE A 88 -0.65 -12.38 -6.07
C ILE A 88 0.15 -13.56 -5.49
N GLY A 89 0.73 -13.32 -4.31
CA GLY A 89 1.53 -14.27 -3.52
C GLY A 89 3.02 -14.12 -3.77
N ARG A 90 3.76 -13.63 -2.76
CA ARG A 90 5.21 -13.37 -2.60
C ARG A 90 5.88 -12.15 -3.29
N PRO A 91 5.74 -11.85 -4.59
CA PRO A 91 6.40 -10.68 -5.18
C PRO A 91 5.86 -9.32 -4.68
N ASP A 92 4.53 -9.15 -4.53
CA ASP A 92 3.97 -7.84 -4.13
C ASP A 92 3.97 -7.63 -2.62
N GLU A 93 4.07 -8.68 -1.81
CA GLU A 93 4.26 -8.58 -0.35
C GLU A 93 5.50 -7.73 -0.04
N SER A 94 6.59 -7.96 -0.79
CA SER A 94 7.83 -7.18 -0.66
C SER A 94 7.62 -5.70 -0.97
N ARG A 95 6.79 -5.37 -1.97
CA ARG A 95 6.44 -3.98 -2.31
C ARG A 95 5.63 -3.34 -1.18
N THR A 96 4.57 -4.01 -0.73
CA THR A 96 3.70 -3.52 0.36
C THR A 96 4.52 -3.24 1.62
N ILE A 97 5.35 -4.20 2.05
CA ILE A 97 6.22 -4.02 3.22
C ILE A 97 7.20 -2.86 2.99
N SER A 98 7.82 -2.75 1.81
CA SER A 98 8.75 -1.66 1.49
C SER A 98 8.09 -0.28 1.56
N VAL A 99 6.87 -0.14 1.02
CA VAL A 99 6.11 1.12 1.08
C VAL A 99 5.72 1.46 2.52
N PHE A 100 5.28 0.45 3.29
CA PHE A 100 4.99 0.61 4.71
C PHE A 100 6.22 1.09 5.51
N LEU A 101 7.39 0.48 5.30
CA LEU A 101 8.64 0.93 5.93
C LEU A 101 9.04 2.34 5.53
N CYS A 102 8.82 2.71 4.26
CA CYS A 102 9.04 4.08 3.81
C CYS A 102 8.16 5.06 4.58
N LYS A 103 6.87 4.71 4.77
CA LYS A 103 5.93 5.51 5.56
C LYS A 103 6.35 5.63 7.03
N LEU A 104 6.82 4.55 7.64
CA LEU A 104 7.36 4.60 9.01
C LEU A 104 8.56 5.54 9.11
N ARG A 105 9.52 5.43 8.18
CA ARG A 105 10.69 6.33 8.15
C ARG A 105 10.30 7.79 7.96
N GLU A 106 9.31 8.08 7.14
CA GLU A 106 8.76 9.44 6.97
C GLU A 106 8.13 9.97 8.27
N LYS A 107 7.57 9.10 9.10
CA LYS A 107 7.10 9.41 10.46
C LYS A 107 8.23 9.47 11.50
N GLY A 108 9.51 9.40 11.09
CA GLY A 108 10.66 9.41 12.01
C GLY A 108 10.86 8.12 12.80
N CYS A 109 10.23 7.02 12.35
CA CYS A 109 10.25 5.76 13.06
C CYS A 109 11.44 4.90 12.58
N GLU A 110 12.26 4.45 13.51
CA GLU A 110 13.27 3.44 13.24
C GLU A 110 12.64 2.05 13.28
N ALA A 111 12.60 1.40 12.12
CA ALA A 111 12.11 0.04 11.98
C ALA A 111 12.97 -0.71 10.96
N SER A 112 13.27 -1.97 11.26
CA SER A 112 14.04 -2.86 10.40
C SER A 112 13.31 -4.18 10.21
N LEU A 113 13.51 -4.81 9.05
CA LEU A 113 13.05 -6.17 8.84
C LEU A 113 14.11 -7.14 9.32
N GLU A 114 13.71 -8.16 10.08
CA GLU A 114 14.57 -9.29 10.36
C GLU A 114 14.70 -10.18 9.11
N THR A 115 15.91 -10.68 8.86
CA THR A 115 16.15 -11.69 7.84
C THR A 115 15.80 -13.07 8.38
N GLY A 116 14.69 -13.63 7.93
CA GLY A 116 14.26 -14.98 8.30
C GLY A 116 12.77 -15.17 8.13
N ARG A 117 12.33 -16.40 7.89
CA ARG A 117 10.93 -16.79 8.04
C ARG A 117 10.79 -17.50 9.37
N ASP A 118 9.70 -17.25 10.08
CA ASP A 118 9.32 -18.13 11.17
C ASP A 118 8.48 -19.31 10.65
N GLU A 119 8.22 -20.27 11.53
CA GLU A 119 7.48 -21.49 11.19
C GLU A 119 5.98 -21.25 10.94
N PHE A 120 5.49 -20.03 11.20
CA PHE A 120 4.07 -19.67 11.18
C PHE A 120 3.61 -19.04 9.86
N GLY A 121 4.53 -18.90 8.89
CA GLY A 121 4.20 -18.38 7.57
C GLY A 121 3.95 -16.87 7.58
N GLU A 122 4.69 -16.12 8.39
CA GLU A 122 4.68 -14.66 8.37
C GLU A 122 5.29 -14.10 7.06
N ASP A 123 4.72 -13.01 6.57
CA ASP A 123 5.21 -12.35 5.35
C ASP A 123 6.48 -11.52 5.63
N GLY A 124 6.68 -11.14 6.89
CA GLY A 124 7.91 -10.53 7.40
C GLY A 124 7.85 -10.27 8.89
N ILE A 125 9.00 -10.01 9.51
CA ILE A 125 9.10 -9.65 10.92
C ILE A 125 9.70 -8.25 11.03
N LEU A 126 8.97 -7.36 11.69
CA LEU A 126 9.38 -6.00 11.97
C LEU A 126 9.98 -5.91 13.37
N GLN A 127 11.24 -5.49 13.43
CA GLN A 127 11.84 -5.03 14.68
C GLN A 127 11.53 -3.54 14.84
N PHE A 128 10.78 -3.19 15.88
CA PHE A 128 10.34 -1.84 16.17
C PHE A 128 10.38 -1.58 17.68
N GLN A 129 11.20 -0.62 18.13
CA GLN A 129 11.34 -0.25 19.55
C GLN A 129 11.54 -1.45 20.50
N ASN A 130 12.50 -2.32 20.18
CA ASN A 130 12.79 -3.56 20.92
C ASN A 130 11.64 -4.60 20.93
N GLN A 131 10.58 -4.38 20.17
CA GLN A 131 9.53 -5.35 19.96
C GLN A 131 9.68 -6.02 18.60
N ARG A 132 9.38 -7.32 18.58
CA ARG A 132 9.32 -8.15 17.40
C ARG A 132 7.86 -8.31 17.02
N LEU A 133 7.46 -7.74 15.88
CA LEU A 133 6.08 -7.71 15.40
C LEU A 133 5.97 -8.43 14.06
N ALA A 134 4.98 -9.32 13.96
CA ALA A 134 4.66 -10.03 12.72
C ALA A 134 4.03 -9.08 11.70
N LEU A 135 4.45 -9.15 10.45
CA LEU A 135 3.77 -8.50 9.33
C LEU A 135 2.94 -9.53 8.57
N GLN A 136 1.67 -9.18 8.34
CA GLN A 136 0.74 -9.99 7.55
C GLN A 136 0.11 -9.10 6.48
N VAL A 137 0.30 -9.47 5.22
CA VAL A 137 -0.19 -8.74 4.05
C VAL A 137 -1.48 -9.39 3.56
N VAL A 138 -2.51 -8.58 3.34
CA VAL A 138 -3.79 -9.03 2.79
C VAL A 138 -4.21 -8.10 1.66
N THR A 139 -4.38 -8.65 0.46
CA THR A 139 -4.86 -7.88 -0.70
C THR A 139 -6.33 -7.49 -0.55
N VAL A 140 -6.62 -6.23 -0.84
CA VAL A 140 -7.98 -5.66 -0.81
C VAL A 140 -8.37 -5.14 -2.20
N PRO A 141 -9.56 -5.53 -2.72
CA PRO A 141 -10.54 -6.45 -2.14
C PRO A 141 -10.07 -7.91 -2.15
N SER A 142 -10.51 -8.70 -1.18
CA SER A 142 -10.21 -10.14 -1.10
C SER A 142 -11.08 -11.00 -2.03
N SER A 143 -11.43 -10.50 -3.22
CA SER A 143 -12.28 -11.21 -4.20
C SER A 143 -11.43 -11.86 -5.29
N PRO A 144 -11.23 -13.20 -5.28
CA PRO A 144 -10.43 -13.87 -6.30
C PRO A 144 -11.00 -13.68 -7.71
N GLY A 145 -12.32 -13.60 -7.85
CA GLY A 145 -12.99 -13.40 -9.13
C GLY A 145 -12.68 -12.04 -9.75
N LEU A 146 -12.61 -10.97 -8.95
CA LEU A 146 -12.23 -9.64 -9.46
C LEU A 146 -10.83 -9.69 -10.09
N TRP A 147 -9.86 -10.22 -9.35
CA TRP A 147 -8.48 -10.28 -9.81
C TRP A 147 -8.30 -11.23 -10.98
N GLN A 148 -8.96 -12.39 -10.96
CA GLN A 148 -8.92 -13.33 -12.09
C GLN A 148 -9.47 -12.70 -13.36
N ASN A 149 -10.57 -11.96 -13.27
CA ASN A 149 -11.16 -11.30 -14.43
C ASN A 149 -10.26 -10.18 -14.95
N ALA A 150 -9.68 -9.36 -14.07
CA ALA A 150 -8.74 -8.30 -14.45
C ALA A 150 -7.43 -8.82 -15.07
N ASN A 151 -7.04 -10.07 -14.78
CA ASN A 151 -5.93 -10.74 -15.47
C ASN A 151 -6.28 -11.22 -16.89
N ARG A 152 -7.56 -11.51 -17.15
CA ARG A 152 -8.01 -12.01 -18.46
C ARG A 152 -8.36 -10.86 -19.40
N ASP A 153 -8.99 -9.82 -18.87
CA ASP A 153 -9.51 -8.71 -19.65
C ASP A 153 -9.61 -7.42 -18.80
N LEU A 154 -9.94 -6.30 -19.42
CA LEU A 154 -10.24 -5.05 -18.75
C LEU A 154 -11.51 -5.20 -17.88
N ILE A 155 -11.34 -4.96 -16.58
CA ILE A 155 -12.46 -4.74 -15.67
C ILE A 155 -12.71 -3.24 -15.59
N ASN A 156 -13.96 -2.83 -15.82
CA ASN A 156 -14.43 -1.48 -15.60
C ASN A 156 -15.68 -1.56 -14.69
N LYS A 157 -15.54 -1.12 -13.44
CA LYS A 157 -16.61 -1.18 -12.44
C LYS A 157 -16.81 0.17 -11.77
N THR A 158 -18.05 0.40 -11.40
CA THR A 158 -18.46 1.51 -10.54
C THR A 158 -19.18 0.91 -9.35
N GLU A 159 -18.70 1.22 -8.16
CA GLU A 159 -19.17 0.66 -6.90
C GLU A 159 -19.50 1.81 -5.95
N SER A 160 -20.40 1.56 -5.01
CA SER A 160 -20.64 2.53 -3.94
C SER A 160 -19.44 2.60 -2.99
N LYS A 161 -19.24 3.75 -2.35
CA LYS A 161 -18.24 3.89 -1.29
C LYS A 161 -18.50 2.94 -0.11
N ALA A 162 -19.77 2.67 0.18
CA ALA A 162 -20.13 1.67 1.19
C ALA A 162 -19.62 0.27 0.81
N THR A 163 -19.70 -0.10 -0.47
CA THR A 163 -19.15 -1.36 -0.98
C THR A 163 -17.64 -1.43 -0.79
N SER A 164 -16.90 -0.36 -1.08
CA SER A 164 -15.44 -0.36 -0.93
C SER A 164 -14.99 -0.38 0.54
N ILE A 165 -15.70 0.28 1.43
CA ILE A 165 -15.48 0.19 2.89
C ILE A 165 -15.72 -1.25 3.36
N LYS A 166 -16.78 -1.90 2.85
CA LYS A 166 -17.05 -3.31 3.15
C LYS A 166 -15.89 -4.22 2.72
N TRP A 167 -15.24 -3.94 1.58
CA TRP A 167 -14.05 -4.72 1.17
C TRP A 167 -12.91 -4.65 2.19
N ILE A 168 -12.66 -3.47 2.77
CA ILE A 168 -11.66 -3.28 3.84
C ILE A 168 -12.07 -4.09 5.07
N TYR A 169 -13.34 -3.98 5.49
CA TYR A 169 -13.86 -4.69 6.64
C TYR A 169 -13.77 -6.22 6.48
N ASP A 170 -14.25 -6.74 5.35
CA ASP A 170 -14.26 -8.18 5.05
C ASP A 170 -12.84 -8.77 5.04
N ALA A 171 -11.85 -8.02 4.54
CA ALA A 171 -10.46 -8.45 4.51
C ALA A 171 -9.89 -8.59 5.94
N ILE A 172 -10.13 -7.60 6.79
CA ILE A 172 -9.70 -7.64 8.21
C ILE A 172 -10.43 -8.77 8.94
N GLN A 173 -11.75 -8.89 8.77
CA GLN A 173 -12.56 -9.91 9.41
C GLN A 173 -12.10 -11.33 9.02
N THR A 174 -11.81 -11.54 7.73
CA THR A 174 -11.33 -12.83 7.22
C THR A 174 -9.98 -13.20 7.82
N LYS A 175 -9.06 -12.24 7.96
CA LYS A 175 -7.76 -12.51 8.61
C LYS A 175 -7.94 -12.76 10.11
N HIS A 176 -8.71 -11.92 10.78
CA HIS A 176 -9.05 -12.06 12.19
C HIS A 176 -9.58 -13.45 12.54
N ALA A 177 -10.50 -13.99 11.72
CA ALA A 177 -11.09 -15.31 11.93
C ALA A 177 -10.07 -16.47 11.86
N LYS A 178 -8.89 -16.25 11.26
CA LYS A 178 -7.84 -17.24 11.06
C LYS A 178 -6.62 -17.03 11.96
N THR A 179 -6.64 -16.02 12.82
CA THR A 179 -5.49 -15.66 13.67
C THR A 179 -5.89 -15.79 15.13
N SER A 180 -5.06 -16.45 15.93
CA SER A 180 -5.32 -16.62 17.37
C SER A 180 -5.20 -15.29 18.12
N PRO A 181 -5.85 -15.11 19.29
CA PRO A 181 -5.76 -13.87 20.05
C PRO A 181 -4.32 -13.44 20.40
N ASN A 182 -3.45 -14.40 20.73
CA ASN A 182 -2.05 -14.13 21.09
C ASN A 182 -1.22 -13.62 19.90
N GLU A 183 -1.47 -14.17 18.70
CA GLU A 183 -0.82 -13.72 17.47
C GLU A 183 -1.29 -12.30 17.10
N ARG A 184 -2.60 -12.02 17.17
CA ARG A 184 -3.17 -10.71 16.80
C ARG A 184 -2.48 -9.56 17.52
N ALA A 185 -2.28 -9.68 18.84
CA ALA A 185 -1.65 -8.65 19.64
C ALA A 185 -0.21 -8.30 19.20
N LYS A 186 0.46 -9.22 18.50
CA LYS A 186 1.83 -9.06 17.95
C LYS A 186 1.86 -8.91 16.44
N THR A 187 0.71 -8.83 15.77
CA THR A 187 0.62 -8.74 14.31
C THR A 187 0.21 -7.33 13.88
N ILE A 188 0.99 -6.78 12.95
CA ILE A 188 0.62 -5.63 12.12
C ILE A 188 -0.03 -6.18 10.84
N LEU A 189 -1.26 -5.77 10.58
CA LEU A 189 -1.98 -6.14 9.37
C LEU A 189 -1.80 -5.05 8.30
N LEU A 190 -1.18 -5.42 7.19
CA LEU A 190 -0.98 -4.56 6.02
C LEU A 190 -2.02 -4.93 4.96
N LEU A 191 -2.99 -4.07 4.76
CA LEU A 191 -4.00 -4.21 3.71
C LEU A 191 -3.44 -3.62 2.41
N ASP A 192 -3.04 -4.49 1.50
CA ASP A 192 -2.49 -4.10 0.21
C ASP A 192 -3.61 -3.59 -0.71
N ILE A 193 -3.61 -2.27 -0.91
CA ILE A 193 -4.48 -1.54 -1.83
C ILE A 193 -3.63 -0.92 -2.96
N GLY A 194 -2.51 -1.55 -3.34
CA GLY A 194 -1.55 -1.02 -4.30
C GLY A 194 -2.16 -0.60 -5.64
N LEU A 195 -3.19 -1.30 -6.13
CA LEU A 195 -3.92 -0.95 -7.35
C LEU A 195 -5.17 -0.08 -7.10
N MET A 196 -5.49 0.21 -5.84
CA MET A 196 -6.66 0.99 -5.41
C MET A 196 -6.26 2.04 -4.37
N GLY A 197 -5.20 2.81 -4.65
CA GLY A 197 -4.62 3.77 -3.70
C GLY A 197 -5.62 4.80 -3.15
N VAL A 198 -6.69 5.10 -3.89
CA VAL A 198 -7.81 5.96 -3.45
C VAL A 198 -8.52 5.46 -2.18
N LEU A 199 -8.37 4.17 -1.81
CA LEU A 199 -8.95 3.64 -0.57
C LEU A 199 -8.25 4.14 0.69
N ALA A 200 -7.03 4.68 0.59
CA ALA A 200 -6.32 5.32 1.70
C ALA A 200 -6.74 6.78 1.93
N GLU A 201 -7.67 7.33 1.12
CA GLU A 201 -8.14 8.69 1.30
C GLU A 201 -8.85 8.87 2.64
N LYS A 202 -8.66 10.04 3.26
CA LYS A 202 -9.18 10.35 4.60
C LYS A 202 -10.68 10.09 4.71
N GLU A 203 -11.43 10.44 3.67
CA GLU A 203 -12.88 10.26 3.67
C GLU A 203 -13.30 8.78 3.72
N VAL A 204 -12.54 7.87 3.10
CA VAL A 204 -12.81 6.42 3.19
C VAL A 204 -12.51 5.91 4.59
N VAL A 205 -11.38 6.35 5.16
CA VAL A 205 -10.98 6.01 6.54
C VAL A 205 -12.01 6.50 7.56
N ASP A 206 -12.43 7.76 7.47
CA ASP A 206 -13.40 8.34 8.39
C ASP A 206 -14.75 7.61 8.31
N ASN A 207 -15.21 7.29 7.10
CA ASN A 207 -16.44 6.54 6.92
C ASN A 207 -16.32 5.09 7.41
N TYR A 208 -15.18 4.43 7.22
CA TYR A 208 -14.92 3.13 7.82
C TYR A 208 -15.04 3.21 9.35
N LEU A 209 -14.35 4.16 9.98
CA LEU A 209 -14.34 4.31 11.44
C LEU A 209 -15.74 4.66 11.98
N LYS A 210 -16.51 5.47 11.25
CA LYS A 210 -17.89 5.79 11.60
C LYS A 210 -18.80 4.56 11.55
N LEU A 211 -18.64 3.69 10.55
CA LEU A 211 -19.52 2.53 10.33
C LEU A 211 -19.14 1.32 11.18
N HIS A 212 -17.85 1.07 11.37
CA HIS A 212 -17.33 -0.16 11.97
C HIS A 212 -16.60 0.06 13.29
N GLY A 213 -16.40 1.31 13.69
CA GLY A 213 -15.59 1.67 14.87
C GLY A 213 -14.10 1.50 14.62
N ASP A 214 -13.33 1.58 15.70
CA ASP A 214 -11.87 1.39 15.64
C ASP A 214 -11.52 -0.10 15.45
N PRO A 215 -10.86 -0.47 14.32
CA PRO A 215 -10.57 -1.86 14.06
C PRO A 215 -9.48 -2.44 15.00
N HIS A 216 -8.62 -1.62 15.60
CA HIS A 216 -7.73 -2.09 16.66
C HIS A 216 -8.55 -2.52 17.89
N ALA A 217 -9.51 -1.70 18.30
CA ALA A 217 -10.37 -2.01 19.44
C ALA A 217 -11.23 -3.26 19.18
N VAL A 218 -11.71 -3.45 17.94
CA VAL A 218 -12.58 -4.57 17.53
C VAL A 218 -11.79 -5.86 17.29
N PHE A 219 -10.74 -5.82 16.48
CA PHE A 219 -10.03 -7.02 16.01
C PHE A 219 -8.75 -7.36 16.77
N LYS A 220 -8.27 -6.45 17.64
CA LYS A 220 -7.10 -6.66 18.52
C LYS A 220 -5.77 -6.94 17.79
N PHE A 221 -5.66 -6.58 16.51
CA PHE A 221 -4.36 -6.49 15.84
C PHE A 221 -3.53 -5.34 16.43
N SER A 222 -2.20 -5.48 16.50
CA SER A 222 -1.31 -4.43 17.02
C SER A 222 -1.54 -3.09 16.30
N SER A 223 -1.52 -3.10 14.96
CA SER A 223 -1.97 -2.00 14.12
C SER A 223 -2.46 -2.51 12.76
N ILE A 224 -3.28 -1.72 12.08
CA ILE A 224 -3.84 -2.04 10.77
C ILE A 224 -3.56 -0.85 9.84
N TRP A 225 -3.04 -1.13 8.64
CA TRP A 225 -2.63 -0.12 7.69
C TRP A 225 -3.21 -0.41 6.31
N LEU A 226 -3.70 0.63 5.64
CA LEU A 226 -4.01 0.63 4.22
C LEU A 226 -2.74 1.05 3.47
N VAL A 227 -2.15 0.13 2.72
CA VAL A 227 -0.88 0.34 2.03
C VAL A 227 -1.11 0.49 0.53
N GLY A 228 -1.12 1.74 0.07
CA GLY A 228 -1.25 2.11 -1.33
C GLY A 228 0.00 1.84 -2.16
N PRO A 229 0.02 2.30 -3.42
CA PRO A 229 1.19 2.18 -4.30
C PRO A 229 2.41 2.94 -3.78
N THR A 230 2.22 3.98 -2.96
CA THR A 230 3.24 4.91 -2.46
C THR A 230 3.06 5.19 -0.97
N SER A 231 4.06 5.81 -0.33
CA SER A 231 3.95 6.22 1.09
C SER A 231 2.93 7.36 1.30
N SER A 232 2.68 8.20 0.28
CA SER A 232 1.62 9.24 0.31
C SER A 232 0.21 8.65 0.31
N THR A 233 0.02 7.51 -0.36
CA THR A 233 -1.24 6.73 -0.39
C THR A 233 -1.26 5.61 0.65
N THR A 234 -0.44 5.71 1.70
CA THR A 234 -0.41 4.76 2.81
C THR A 234 -0.88 5.44 4.08
N THR A 235 -1.87 4.85 4.75
CA THR A 235 -2.48 5.41 5.96
C THR A 235 -2.78 4.32 6.99
N GLN A 236 -2.79 4.73 8.25
CA GLN A 236 -3.14 3.87 9.38
C GLN A 236 -4.66 3.88 9.55
N LEU A 237 -5.25 2.72 9.82
CA LEU A 237 -6.68 2.57 10.05
C LEU A 237 -6.93 2.37 11.55
N GLY A 238 -7.57 3.36 12.19
CA GLY A 238 -7.84 3.35 13.64
C GLY A 238 -6.66 3.81 14.50
N THR A 239 -6.75 3.59 15.80
CA THR A 239 -5.75 4.04 16.79
C THR A 239 -4.72 2.98 17.15
N GLY A 240 -4.72 1.81 16.50
CA GLY A 240 -3.82 0.71 16.84
C GLY A 240 -2.37 1.16 16.84
N SER A 241 -1.78 1.25 18.02
CA SER A 241 -0.53 1.96 18.21
C SER A 241 0.66 1.04 17.98
N LEU A 242 1.52 1.41 17.04
CA LEU A 242 2.96 1.34 17.29
C LEU A 242 3.21 2.43 18.34
N GLN A 243 3.19 2.09 19.64
CA GLN A 243 3.26 3.12 20.68
C GLN A 243 4.59 3.86 20.57
N PHE A 244 4.59 5.03 19.95
CA PHE A 244 5.72 5.93 19.94
C PHE A 244 5.83 6.57 21.32
N SER A 245 6.36 5.84 22.31
CA SER A 245 6.86 6.50 23.51
C SER A 245 7.91 7.51 23.05
N SER A 246 7.54 8.78 23.06
CA SER A 246 8.46 9.89 22.84
C SER A 246 9.49 9.76 23.96
N ILE A 247 10.71 9.37 23.62
CA ILE A 247 11.83 9.54 24.54
C ILE A 247 11.91 11.05 24.73
N THR A 248 11.42 11.51 25.88
CA THR A 248 11.50 12.90 26.33
C THR A 248 12.76 13.06 27.15
#